data_AF-F9FUM0-F1
#
_entry.id   AF-F9FUM0-F1
#
_cell.length_a   1.000
_cell.length_b   1.000
_cell.length_c   1.000
_cell.angle_alpha   90.00
_cell.angle_beta   90.00
_cell.angle_gamma   90.00
#
_symmetry.space_group_name_H-M   'P 1'
#
loop_
_entity.id
_entity.type
_entity.pdbx_description
1 polymer ?
#
loop_
_entity_poly.entity_id
_entity_poly.type
_entity_poly.pdbx_seq_one_letter_code
_entity_poly.pdbx_strand_id
1 'polypeptide(L)'
;MRPTARVFARYLEAGTPTGLTGLWTHATPRSTLLYLYGTTLSKLQSIPETSMYRQSVEAVTKHRMSLVEQMIPPGYNEWAVRAKELVSKNSSQFRVASGRVDGSEAHTVKLGDKIFVVGRKHEAGDIRVEEWNGEEDEGPEYEGIRTQKEREDQVTWAERKPLEDHEKIEWEDEPQMTADQVHELEQKIGAGLIEEVIQVAEGELKLVETMEKSKVWEDLEEKPAPDDDFPSSLPQSSINPLSHSPGVVAQFAIAGLSETEENPSRRIRDFPHRGISSNEAFSIEAESDEDPETEGDEAARPKSKKSTSRKRGGHFDVLLQSIHYFLDRGEIAKASRAYGLILQLRPSGLPIDIRHHDLWAIGAEILMREGEETLQQDESSHENQPKSTKRWGRAANMNKVKAYFDTLIQQHPYDYKTPKVVSALDFWIALFSCEIYNTHTEHILALDRLESEIDEDPRRESFGNDESIASDETDSVEAGRLHKKYELRVQALSIMKDITKRMDSRSFRLKKGRKQD
;
A
#
# COMPACT_ATOMS: atom_id res chain seq x y z
N MET A 1 -38.46 -4.76 42.55
CA MET A 1 -37.00 -4.67 42.67
C MET A 1 -36.42 -4.63 41.26
N ARG A 2 -35.87 -3.49 40.82
CA ARG A 2 -35.14 -3.42 39.54
C ARG A 2 -33.78 -4.08 39.76
N PRO A 3 -33.32 -4.97 38.86
CA PRO A 3 -32.00 -5.57 39.01
C PRO A 3 -30.97 -4.45 38.83
N THR A 4 -30.18 -4.18 39.87
CA THR A 4 -28.96 -3.40 39.77
C THR A 4 -27.97 -4.23 38.95
N ALA A 5 -27.93 -3.99 37.64
CA ALA A 5 -26.87 -4.51 36.80
C ALA A 5 -25.55 -4.00 37.38
N ARG A 6 -24.67 -4.93 37.79
CA ARG A 6 -23.28 -4.59 38.12
C ARG A 6 -22.69 -3.94 36.87
N VAL A 7 -22.33 -2.67 36.96
CA VAL A 7 -21.57 -1.98 35.91
C VAL A 7 -20.18 -2.60 35.93
N PHE A 8 -19.95 -3.59 35.08
CA PHE A 8 -18.60 -4.07 34.83
C PHE A 8 -17.83 -2.94 34.14
N ALA A 9 -16.60 -2.71 34.58
CA ALA A 9 -15.71 -1.77 33.92
C ALA A 9 -15.56 -2.18 32.45
N ARG A 10 -15.80 -1.24 31.54
CA ARG A 10 -15.68 -1.46 30.10
C ARG A 10 -14.23 -1.17 29.71
N TYR A 11 -13.61 -2.08 28.98
CA TYR A 11 -12.24 -1.95 28.46
C TYR A 11 -12.27 -1.95 26.93
N LEU A 12 -11.25 -1.36 26.31
CA LEU A 12 -11.07 -1.41 24.86
C LEU A 12 -10.21 -2.64 24.53
N GLU A 13 -10.79 -3.58 23.79
CA GLU A 13 -10.06 -4.76 23.30
C GLU A 13 -9.00 -4.32 22.30
N ALA A 14 -7.75 -4.76 22.45
CA ALA A 14 -6.66 -4.43 21.55
C ALA A 14 -6.87 -5.05 20.15
N GLY A 15 -6.46 -4.35 19.10
CA GLY A 15 -6.62 -4.82 17.71
C GLY A 15 -8.04 -4.72 17.15
N THR A 16 -8.97 -4.06 17.85
CA THR A 16 -10.30 -3.78 17.33
C THR A 16 -10.30 -2.51 16.47
N PRO A 17 -11.14 -2.43 15.43
CA PRO A 17 -11.16 -1.26 14.55
C PRO A 17 -11.75 -0.04 15.29
N THR A 18 -11.04 1.08 15.27
CA THR A 18 -11.46 2.34 15.94
C THR A 18 -12.54 3.12 15.17
N GLY A 19 -12.85 2.70 13.94
CA GLY A 19 -13.71 3.42 13.00
C GLY A 19 -12.94 4.27 11.99
N LEU A 20 -11.63 4.42 12.17
CA LEU A 20 -10.72 5.00 11.18
C LEU A 20 -9.98 3.89 10.42
N THR A 21 -9.87 4.01 9.10
CA THR A 21 -9.26 2.99 8.25
C THR A 21 -7.77 2.87 8.54
N GLY A 22 -7.30 1.68 8.93
CA GLY A 22 -5.89 1.41 9.21
C GLY A 22 -5.44 1.81 10.62
N LEU A 23 -6.35 2.24 11.49
CA LEU A 23 -6.07 2.55 12.90
C LEU A 23 -6.78 1.53 13.80
N TRP A 24 -6.00 0.80 14.60
CA TRP A 24 -6.48 -0.26 15.49
C TRP A 24 -6.24 0.14 16.93
N THR A 25 -7.10 -0.33 17.84
CA THR A 25 -6.97 -0.03 19.27
C THR A 25 -5.66 -0.55 19.84
N HIS A 26 -4.98 0.32 20.59
CA HIS A 26 -3.68 0.02 21.16
C HIS A 26 -3.84 -0.70 22.53
N ALA A 27 -2.99 -1.68 22.84
CA ALA A 27 -3.06 -2.45 24.09
C ALA A 27 -2.71 -1.62 25.33
N THR A 28 -1.62 -0.86 25.27
CA THR A 28 -1.05 -0.07 26.39
C THR A 28 -0.80 1.40 26.02
N PRO A 29 -1.84 2.18 25.67
CA PRO A 29 -1.66 3.52 25.11
C PRO A 29 -0.94 4.51 26.06
N ARG A 30 -1.13 4.33 27.38
CA ARG A 30 -0.53 5.20 28.40
C ARG A 30 1.00 5.10 28.45
N SER A 31 1.55 3.90 28.63
CA SER A 31 3.00 3.69 28.68
C SER A 31 3.67 4.07 27.36
N THR A 32 3.05 3.76 26.22
CA THR A 32 3.53 4.17 24.89
C THR A 32 3.65 5.70 24.80
N LEU A 33 2.61 6.45 25.20
CA LEU A 33 2.65 7.91 25.19
C LEU A 33 3.70 8.49 26.15
N LEU A 34 3.84 7.92 27.36
CA LEU A 34 4.86 8.35 28.31
C LEU A 34 6.27 8.11 27.78
N TYR A 35 6.50 6.98 27.12
CA TYR A 35 7.76 6.66 26.47
C TYR A 35 8.04 7.63 25.31
N LEU A 36 7.08 7.82 24.39
CA LEU A 36 7.23 8.70 23.24
C LEU A 36 7.49 10.15 23.67
N TYR A 37 6.64 10.75 24.52
CA TYR A 37 6.85 12.11 25.00
C TYR A 37 8.14 12.27 25.78
N GLY A 38 8.53 11.22 26.49
CA GLY A 38 9.77 11.20 27.22
C GLY A 38 11.00 11.20 26.29
N THR A 39 10.99 10.35 25.28
CA THR A 39 12.05 10.29 24.27
C THR A 39 12.11 11.57 23.44
N THR A 40 10.98 12.19 23.10
CA THR A 40 10.95 13.49 22.41
C THR A 40 11.62 14.57 23.27
N LEU A 41 11.30 14.64 24.57
CA LEU A 41 11.92 15.61 25.48
C LEU A 41 13.44 15.39 25.60
N SER A 42 13.90 14.14 25.62
CA SER A 42 15.34 13.84 25.62
C SER A 42 16.01 14.27 24.32
N LYS A 43 15.39 14.03 23.17
CA LYS A 43 15.95 14.44 21.86
C LYS A 43 15.96 15.95 21.69
N LEU A 44 14.95 16.66 22.17
CA LEU A 44 14.86 18.12 22.11
C LEU A 44 16.00 18.83 22.86
N GLN A 45 16.69 18.17 23.79
CA GLN A 45 17.86 18.75 24.47
C GLN A 45 19.02 19.07 23.52
N SER A 46 19.09 18.42 22.34
CA SER A 46 20.07 18.72 21.29
C SER A 46 19.84 20.09 20.63
N ILE A 47 18.60 20.57 20.63
CA ILE A 47 18.18 21.82 19.98
C ILE A 47 18.41 22.99 20.97
N PRO A 48 18.86 24.19 20.54
CA PRO A 48 19.06 25.32 21.44
C PRO A 48 17.75 25.80 22.11
N GLU A 49 17.85 26.24 23.38
CA GLU A 49 16.70 26.73 24.18
C GLU A 49 16.05 27.99 23.61
N THR A 50 16.78 28.75 22.79
CA THR A 50 16.27 29.94 22.09
C THR A 50 15.35 29.60 20.93
N SER A 51 15.36 28.35 20.44
CA SER A 51 14.53 27.92 19.33
C SER A 51 13.05 27.94 19.72
N MET A 52 12.25 28.69 18.96
CA MET A 52 10.78 28.72 19.12
C MET A 52 10.18 27.33 18.94
N TYR A 53 10.75 26.52 18.05
CA TYR A 53 10.33 25.13 17.84
C TYR A 53 10.48 24.34 19.14
N ARG A 54 11.68 24.33 19.75
CA ARG A 54 11.93 23.62 21.02
C ARG A 54 10.97 24.08 22.12
N GLN A 55 10.79 25.38 22.31
CA GLN A 55 9.89 25.93 23.33
C GLN A 55 8.44 25.48 23.14
N SER A 56 7.94 25.52 21.90
CA SER A 56 6.57 25.13 21.58
C SER A 56 6.33 23.64 21.80
N VAL A 57 7.24 22.78 21.32
CA VAL A 57 7.11 21.34 21.44
C VAL A 57 7.25 20.93 22.90
N GLU A 58 8.24 21.45 23.63
CA GLU A 58 8.40 21.16 25.06
C GLU A 58 7.15 21.51 25.86
N ALA A 59 6.54 22.68 25.62
CA ALA A 59 5.33 23.11 26.31
C ALA A 59 4.16 22.14 26.05
N VAL A 60 3.94 21.75 24.79
CA VAL A 60 2.87 20.82 24.40
C VAL A 60 3.13 19.42 24.96
N THR A 61 4.35 18.89 24.84
CA THR A 61 4.70 17.54 25.32
C THR A 61 4.64 17.46 26.84
N LYS A 62 5.10 18.48 27.58
CA LYS A 62 5.02 18.51 29.05
C LYS A 62 3.57 18.56 29.52
N HIS A 63 2.74 19.39 28.89
CA HIS A 63 1.30 19.46 29.16
C HIS A 63 0.62 18.11 28.92
N ARG A 64 0.79 17.51 27.73
CA ARG A 64 0.20 16.21 27.41
C ARG A 64 0.71 15.09 28.32
N MET A 65 2.02 15.06 28.62
CA MET A 65 2.61 14.09 29.55
C MET A 65 1.96 14.20 30.94
N SER A 66 1.76 15.40 31.46
CA SER A 66 1.11 15.62 32.76
C SER A 66 -0.32 15.09 32.82
N LEU A 67 -1.07 15.15 31.71
CA LEU A 67 -2.43 14.62 31.61
C LEU A 67 -2.43 13.09 31.62
N VAL A 68 -1.50 12.48 30.87
CA VAL A 68 -1.34 11.02 30.79
C VAL A 68 -0.87 10.43 32.13
N GLU A 69 -0.02 11.13 32.86
CA GLU A 69 0.47 10.71 34.18
C GLU A 69 -0.65 10.61 35.23
N GLN A 70 -1.62 11.54 35.19
CA GLN A 70 -2.76 11.58 36.11
C GLN A 70 -3.70 10.37 35.96
N MET A 71 -3.78 9.78 34.76
CA MET A 71 -4.70 8.68 34.47
C MET A 71 -4.06 7.32 34.79
N ILE A 72 -4.08 6.90 36.05
CA ILE A 72 -3.55 5.59 36.48
C ILE A 72 -4.62 4.49 36.29
N PRO A 73 -4.32 3.38 35.58
CA PRO A 73 -5.25 2.28 35.43
C PRO A 73 -5.43 1.49 36.74
N PRO A 74 -6.58 0.84 36.95
CA PRO A 74 -6.79 -0.04 38.09
C PRO A 74 -5.79 -1.22 38.04
N GLY A 75 -5.16 -1.55 39.18
CA GLY A 75 -4.17 -2.64 39.25
C GLY A 75 -2.73 -2.27 38.86
N TYR A 76 -2.49 -1.01 38.47
CA TYR A 76 -1.15 -0.54 38.07
C TYR A 76 -0.07 -0.74 39.15
N ASN A 77 -0.38 -0.45 40.41
CA ASN A 77 0.61 -0.51 41.50
C ASN A 77 1.13 -1.95 41.73
N GLU A 78 0.23 -2.93 41.68
CA GLU A 78 0.58 -4.35 41.84
C GLU A 78 1.40 -4.85 40.66
N TRP A 79 1.02 -4.46 39.44
CA TRP A 79 1.79 -4.75 38.23
C TRP A 79 3.18 -4.11 38.28
N ALA A 80 3.29 -2.84 38.71
CA ALA A 80 4.56 -2.13 38.77
C ALA A 80 5.57 -2.77 39.74
N VAL A 81 5.10 -3.32 40.88
CA VAL A 81 5.94 -4.10 41.79
C VAL A 81 6.43 -5.38 41.12
N ARG A 82 5.54 -6.14 40.48
CA ARG A 82 5.88 -7.38 39.76
C ARG A 82 6.87 -7.13 38.61
N ALA A 83 6.62 -6.11 37.80
CA ALA A 83 7.50 -5.71 36.69
C ALA A 83 8.89 -5.30 37.21
N LYS A 84 8.96 -4.54 38.30
CA LYS A 84 10.24 -4.13 38.91
C LYS A 84 11.03 -5.32 39.46
N GLU A 85 10.36 -6.28 40.09
CA GLU A 85 10.99 -7.52 40.54
C GLU A 85 11.50 -8.38 39.38
N LEU A 86 10.76 -8.43 38.28
CA LEU A 86 11.14 -9.18 37.08
C LEU A 86 12.39 -8.57 36.44
N VAL A 87 12.42 -7.23 36.28
CA VAL A 87 13.59 -6.51 35.75
C VAL A 87 14.80 -6.63 36.68
N SER A 88 14.60 -6.60 38.00
CA SER A 88 15.72 -6.71 38.96
C SER A 88 16.32 -8.12 38.99
N LYS A 89 15.50 -9.16 38.89
CA LYS A 89 15.95 -10.57 38.77
C LYS A 89 16.73 -10.80 37.48
N ASN A 90 16.28 -10.21 36.37
CA ASN A 90 16.80 -10.47 35.02
C ASN A 90 17.53 -9.26 34.39
N SER A 91 18.30 -8.53 35.20
CA SER A 91 18.98 -7.29 34.79
C SER A 91 19.89 -7.45 33.56
N SER A 92 20.56 -8.60 33.40
CA SER A 92 21.43 -8.86 32.25
C SER A 92 20.67 -9.00 30.92
N GLN A 93 19.49 -9.61 30.93
CA GLN A 93 18.69 -9.84 29.73
C GLN A 93 18.00 -8.56 29.21
N PHE A 94 17.74 -7.60 30.09
CA PHE A 94 17.12 -6.32 29.72
C PHE A 94 18.13 -5.19 29.46
N ARG A 95 19.44 -5.40 29.64
CA ARG A 95 20.44 -4.32 29.49
C ARG A 95 20.91 -4.17 28.05
N VAL A 96 21.11 -5.29 27.36
CA VAL A 96 21.55 -5.34 25.97
C VAL A 96 20.33 -5.74 25.14
N ALA A 97 20.19 -5.24 23.91
CA ALA A 97 19.30 -5.87 22.93
C ALA A 97 19.86 -7.27 22.65
N SER A 98 19.56 -8.21 23.55
CA SER A 98 19.89 -9.61 23.36
C SER A 98 18.97 -10.09 22.26
N GLY A 99 19.51 -10.28 21.06
CA GLY A 99 18.83 -11.05 20.03
C GLY A 99 18.46 -12.39 20.66
N ARG A 100 17.17 -12.72 20.68
CA ARG A 100 16.71 -14.07 21.00
C ARG A 100 16.59 -14.83 19.69
N VAL A 101 16.70 -16.15 19.75
CA VAL A 101 16.44 -17.03 18.58
C VAL A 101 15.05 -16.76 18.00
N ASP A 102 14.08 -16.44 18.86
CA ASP A 102 12.72 -16.05 18.47
C ASP A 102 12.64 -14.66 17.79
N GLY A 103 13.74 -13.92 17.58
CA GLY A 103 13.73 -12.55 17.03
C GLY A 103 13.08 -11.50 17.96
N SER A 104 12.75 -11.88 19.20
CA SER A 104 12.18 -10.98 20.20
C SER A 104 13.28 -10.33 21.04
N GLU A 105 13.38 -9.01 20.97
CA GLU A 105 14.36 -8.22 21.70
C GLU A 105 13.65 -7.35 22.74
N ALA A 106 14.24 -7.21 23.92
CA ALA A 106 13.79 -6.25 24.93
C ALA A 106 14.99 -5.57 25.58
N HIS A 107 14.96 -4.24 25.66
CA HIS A 107 15.99 -3.47 26.35
C HIS A 107 15.37 -2.41 27.26
N THR A 108 16.11 -2.02 28.28
CA THR A 108 15.69 -1.01 29.25
C THR A 108 16.20 0.37 28.85
N VAL A 109 15.27 1.32 28.71
CA VAL A 109 15.55 2.73 28.50
C VAL A 109 15.25 3.47 29.79
N LYS A 110 16.28 4.10 30.37
CA LYS A 110 16.11 4.98 31.54
C LYS A 110 15.82 6.39 31.04
N LEU A 111 14.73 6.96 31.52
CA LEU A 111 14.34 8.30 31.16
C LEU A 111 13.90 9.07 32.40
N GLY A 112 14.79 9.94 32.89
CA GLY A 112 14.66 10.53 34.22
C GLY A 112 14.62 9.45 35.30
N ASP A 113 13.61 9.50 36.16
CA ASP A 113 13.40 8.53 37.24
C ASP A 113 12.63 7.27 36.81
N LYS A 114 12.17 7.21 35.55
CA LYS A 114 11.37 6.09 35.04
C LYS A 114 12.22 5.13 34.21
N ILE A 115 11.91 3.85 34.33
CA ILE A 115 12.54 2.77 33.55
C ILE A 115 11.46 2.23 32.62
N PHE A 116 11.72 2.27 31.32
CA PHE A 116 10.87 1.69 30.29
C PHE A 116 11.52 0.42 29.76
N VAL A 117 10.73 -0.62 29.57
CA VAL A 117 11.15 -1.83 28.84
C VAL A 117 10.57 -1.70 27.44
N VAL A 118 11.46 -1.54 26.46
CA VAL A 118 11.09 -1.42 25.05
C VAL A 118 11.49 -2.71 24.38
N GLY A 119 10.52 -3.41 23.81
CA GLY A 119 10.79 -4.66 23.11
C GLY A 119 9.94 -4.84 21.88
N ARG A 120 10.45 -5.64 20.95
CA ARG A 120 9.70 -6.13 19.80
C ARG A 120 9.28 -7.56 20.11
N LYS A 121 7.97 -7.77 20.16
CA LYS A 121 7.42 -9.12 20.20
C LYS A 121 7.44 -9.65 18.77
N HIS A 122 8.20 -10.72 18.54
CA HIS A 122 8.09 -11.46 17.29
C HIS A 122 6.74 -12.17 17.29
N GLU A 123 5.94 -11.92 16.26
CA GLU A 123 4.74 -12.72 15.99
C GLU A 123 5.20 -14.00 15.31
N ALA A 124 4.82 -15.16 15.83
CA ALA A 124 5.17 -16.44 15.23
C ALA A 124 4.69 -16.46 13.76
N GLY A 125 5.63 -16.51 12.84
CA GLY A 125 5.38 -16.51 11.41
C GLY A 125 5.08 -17.91 10.87
N ASP A 126 4.88 -18.01 9.55
CA ASP A 126 4.90 -19.31 8.88
C ASP A 126 6.29 -19.92 9.08
N ILE A 127 6.35 -21.15 9.59
CA ILE A 127 7.56 -21.91 9.97
C ILE A 127 8.62 -21.88 8.85
N ARG A 128 8.18 -21.78 7.58
CA ARG A 128 9.05 -21.68 6.38
C ARG A 128 9.89 -20.40 6.28
N VAL A 129 9.56 -19.36 7.04
CA VAL A 129 10.32 -18.09 7.12
C VAL A 129 11.23 -18.07 8.35
N GLU A 130 10.91 -18.87 9.36
CA GLU A 130 11.61 -18.94 10.66
C GLU A 130 12.87 -19.82 10.66
N GLU A 131 13.20 -20.50 9.55
CA GLU A 131 14.39 -21.36 9.44
C GLU A 131 15.73 -20.59 9.48
N TRP A 132 15.69 -19.26 9.51
CA TRP A 132 16.88 -18.44 9.74
C TRP A 132 16.86 -17.92 11.19
N ASN A 133 17.86 -18.33 11.99
CA ASN A 133 18.03 -18.04 13.42
C ASN A 133 18.26 -16.55 13.76
N GLY A 134 18.19 -15.66 12.78
CA GLY A 134 18.23 -14.21 12.97
C GLY A 134 19.57 -13.68 13.48
N GLU A 135 20.65 -14.47 13.45
CA GLU A 135 21.98 -13.96 13.77
C GLU A 135 22.35 -12.89 12.74
N GLU A 136 22.52 -11.66 13.22
CA GLU A 136 22.96 -10.54 12.38
C GLU A 136 24.32 -10.90 11.77
N ASP A 137 24.48 -10.79 10.44
CA ASP A 137 25.76 -11.03 9.79
C ASP A 137 26.74 -9.91 10.19
N GLU A 138 27.49 -10.14 11.27
CA GLU A 138 28.47 -9.20 11.82
C GLU A 138 29.72 -9.04 10.94
N GLY A 139 29.70 -9.65 9.75
CA GLY A 139 30.77 -9.61 8.78
C GLY A 139 31.82 -10.71 9.01
N PRO A 140 32.81 -10.80 8.11
CA PRO A 140 33.83 -11.83 8.17
C PRO A 140 34.71 -11.67 9.42
N GLU A 141 34.98 -12.78 10.09
CA GLU A 141 35.96 -12.81 11.18
C GLU A 141 37.34 -12.40 10.65
N TYR A 142 37.88 -11.27 11.13
CA TYR A 142 39.22 -10.83 10.73
C TYR A 142 40.29 -11.75 11.35
N GLU A 143 40.84 -12.68 10.58
CA GLU A 143 41.93 -13.58 11.01
C GLU A 143 43.29 -12.84 11.08
N GLY A 144 44.05 -12.97 12.19
CA GLY A 144 45.43 -12.44 12.30
C GLY A 144 45.84 -11.82 13.65
N ILE A 145 47.09 -11.34 13.75
CA ILE A 145 47.63 -10.65 14.94
C ILE A 145 47.07 -9.22 15.00
N ARG A 146 46.03 -9.02 15.81
CA ARG A 146 45.28 -7.76 15.91
C ARG A 146 45.97 -6.69 16.77
N THR A 147 45.80 -5.42 16.38
CA THR A 147 46.18 -4.25 17.21
C THR A 147 45.31 -4.19 18.48
N GLN A 148 45.72 -3.41 19.50
CA GLN A 148 44.97 -3.33 20.77
C GLN A 148 43.52 -2.86 20.59
N LYS A 149 43.28 -1.93 19.66
CA LYS A 149 41.96 -1.36 19.39
C LYS A 149 41.01 -2.35 18.71
N GLU A 150 41.53 -3.22 17.83
CA GLU A 150 40.77 -4.31 17.17
C GLU A 150 40.54 -5.52 18.09
N ARG A 151 41.15 -5.53 19.28
CA ARG A 151 41.00 -6.59 20.28
C ARG A 151 39.92 -6.29 21.31
N GLU A 152 39.45 -5.03 21.39
CA GLU A 152 38.35 -4.61 22.25
C GLU A 152 37.06 -5.36 21.89
N ASP A 153 36.79 -5.54 20.59
CA ASP A 153 35.65 -6.31 20.08
C ASP A 153 35.71 -7.79 20.46
N GLN A 154 36.91 -8.33 20.63
CA GLN A 154 37.14 -9.75 20.98
C GLN A 154 36.72 -10.05 22.42
N VAL A 155 36.83 -9.07 23.32
CA VAL A 155 36.31 -9.17 24.69
C VAL A 155 34.78 -9.23 24.64
N THR A 156 34.16 -8.41 23.78
CA THR A 156 32.72 -8.40 23.60
C THR A 156 32.22 -9.75 23.08
N TRP A 157 32.95 -10.39 22.16
CA TRP A 157 32.63 -11.71 21.63
C TRP A 157 32.82 -12.83 22.67
N ALA A 158 33.88 -12.78 23.47
CA ALA A 158 34.13 -13.74 24.54
C ALA A 158 33.11 -13.67 25.68
N GLU A 159 32.50 -12.50 25.89
CA GLU A 159 31.46 -12.27 26.89
C GLU A 159 30.03 -12.58 26.38
N ARG A 160 29.85 -12.87 25.08
CA ARG A 160 28.55 -13.27 24.53
C ARG A 160 28.17 -14.66 25.03
N LYS A 161 26.94 -14.78 25.51
CA LYS A 161 26.33 -16.07 25.83
C LYS A 161 25.62 -16.62 24.58
N PRO A 162 25.63 -17.94 24.33
CA PRO A 162 24.84 -18.55 23.27
C PRO A 162 23.37 -18.16 23.39
N LEU A 163 22.69 -17.88 22.26
CA LEU A 163 21.29 -17.46 22.24
C LEU A 163 20.32 -18.55 22.77
N GLU A 164 20.74 -19.81 22.80
CA GLU A 164 19.93 -20.99 23.18
C GLU A 164 19.65 -21.09 24.70
N ASP A 165 20.47 -20.46 25.57
CA ASP A 165 20.44 -20.68 27.02
C ASP A 165 19.51 -19.73 27.81
N HIS A 166 18.70 -18.91 27.14
CA HIS A 166 17.85 -17.93 27.82
C HIS A 166 16.45 -18.47 28.14
N GLU A 167 16.16 -18.68 29.42
CA GLU A 167 14.80 -18.97 29.91
C GLU A 167 13.79 -17.98 29.29
N LYS A 168 12.72 -18.52 28.68
CA LYS A 168 11.65 -17.73 28.07
C LYS A 168 10.94 -16.92 29.15
N ILE A 169 11.20 -15.61 29.18
CA ILE A 169 10.53 -14.69 30.10
C ILE A 169 9.26 -14.22 29.45
N GLU A 170 8.13 -14.50 30.08
CA GLU A 170 6.84 -13.92 29.71
C GLU A 170 6.74 -12.52 30.32
N TRP A 171 6.75 -11.48 29.48
CA TRP A 171 6.49 -10.12 29.90
C TRP A 171 4.99 -9.84 29.88
N GLU A 172 4.44 -9.40 31.01
CA GLU A 172 3.04 -8.97 31.11
C GLU A 172 2.93 -7.47 30.83
N ASP A 173 2.06 -7.11 29.88
CA ASP A 173 1.77 -5.72 29.53
C ASP A 173 1.08 -4.96 30.68
N GLU A 174 1.17 -3.62 30.63
CA GLU A 174 0.48 -2.75 31.58
C GLU A 174 -1.03 -3.02 31.57
N PRO A 175 -1.70 -3.06 32.74
CA PRO A 175 -3.16 -3.18 32.80
C PRO A 175 -3.87 -2.10 31.97
N GLN A 176 -4.89 -2.51 31.22
CA GLN A 176 -5.65 -1.59 30.38
C GLN A 176 -6.39 -0.52 31.19
N MET A 177 -6.44 0.70 30.66
CA MET A 177 -7.30 1.76 31.17
C MET A 177 -8.76 1.44 30.88
N THR A 178 -9.68 1.92 31.73
CA THR A 178 -11.10 1.79 31.43
C THR A 178 -11.47 2.69 30.26
N ALA A 179 -12.49 2.31 29.49
CA ALA A 179 -12.99 3.11 28.37
C ALA A 179 -13.38 4.54 28.79
N ASP A 180 -13.92 4.69 30.01
CA ASP A 180 -14.26 6.00 30.57
C ASP A 180 -13.00 6.84 30.85
N GLN A 181 -11.93 6.24 31.37
CA GLN A 181 -10.64 6.91 31.56
C GLN A 181 -10.01 7.33 30.23
N VAL A 182 -10.10 6.48 29.21
CA VAL A 182 -9.62 6.81 27.85
C VAL A 182 -10.41 8.00 27.31
N HIS A 183 -11.74 7.96 27.41
CA HIS A 183 -12.60 9.04 26.94
C HIS A 183 -12.33 10.37 27.65
N GLU A 184 -12.14 10.36 28.98
CA GLU A 184 -11.76 11.55 29.73
C GLU A 184 -10.40 12.10 29.29
N LEU A 185 -9.44 11.23 28.99
CA LEU A 185 -8.12 11.63 28.50
C LEU A 185 -8.20 12.25 27.11
N GLU A 186 -8.96 11.65 26.19
CA GLU A 186 -9.21 12.16 24.84
C GLU A 186 -9.84 13.55 24.89
N GLN A 187 -10.84 13.74 25.75
CA GLN A 187 -11.50 15.04 25.91
C GLN A 187 -10.55 16.12 26.46
N LYS A 188 -9.68 15.77 27.41
CA LYS A 188 -8.69 16.70 27.98
C LYS A 188 -7.60 17.07 26.99
N ILE A 189 -7.16 16.14 26.14
CA ILE A 189 -6.14 16.39 25.12
C ILE A 189 -6.73 17.16 23.94
N GLY A 190 -7.98 16.86 23.55
CA GLY A 190 -8.71 17.57 22.49
C GLY A 190 -8.13 17.37 21.09
N ALA A 191 -7.51 16.21 20.81
CA ALA A 191 -6.80 15.94 19.56
C ALA A 191 -7.21 14.64 18.86
N GLY A 192 -8.49 14.25 18.99
CA GLY A 192 -9.02 13.01 18.41
C GLY A 192 -8.93 11.82 19.36
N LEU A 193 -8.91 10.61 18.79
CA LEU A 193 -8.77 9.35 19.52
C LEU A 193 -7.36 9.18 20.10
N ILE A 194 -7.23 8.39 21.16
CA ILE A 194 -5.93 8.17 21.81
C ILE A 194 -4.89 7.56 20.87
N GLU A 195 -5.32 6.72 19.92
CA GLU A 195 -4.45 6.12 18.91
C GLU A 195 -3.93 7.15 17.89
N GLU A 196 -4.74 8.16 17.54
CA GLU A 196 -4.28 9.28 16.70
C GLU A 196 -3.24 10.11 17.44
N VAL A 197 -3.43 10.32 18.75
CA VAL A 197 -2.46 11.02 19.61
C VAL A 197 -1.12 10.29 19.64
N ILE A 198 -1.12 8.95 19.66
CA ILE A 198 0.10 8.14 19.55
C ILE A 198 0.78 8.37 18.18
N GLN A 199 0.03 8.31 17.08
CA GLN A 199 0.59 8.58 15.74
C GLN A 199 1.20 9.98 15.63
N VAL A 200 0.55 11.00 16.23
CA VAL A 200 1.09 12.36 16.30
C VAL A 200 2.38 12.40 17.10
N ALA A 201 2.46 11.70 18.24
CA ALA A 201 3.67 11.62 19.06
C ALA A 201 4.83 10.92 18.32
N GLU A 202 4.56 9.85 17.58
CA GLU A 202 5.55 9.19 16.72
C GLU A 202 6.01 10.11 15.57
N GLY A 203 5.07 10.82 14.95
CA GLY A 203 5.35 11.82 13.92
C GLY A 203 6.24 12.93 14.43
N GLU A 204 5.96 13.45 15.64
CA GLU A 204 6.77 14.48 16.28
C GLU A 204 8.18 13.97 16.59
N LEU A 205 8.32 12.73 17.07
CA LEU A 205 9.65 12.14 17.33
C LEU A 205 10.50 12.06 16.05
N LYS A 206 9.88 11.67 14.92
CA LYS A 206 10.55 11.67 13.61
C LYS A 206 10.85 13.10 13.12
N LEU A 207 9.92 14.03 13.35
CA LEU A 207 10.06 15.42 12.97
C LEU A 207 11.25 16.07 13.69
N VAL A 208 11.43 15.83 14.99
CA VAL A 208 12.57 16.33 15.76
C VAL A 208 13.90 15.92 15.12
N GLU A 209 14.05 14.68 14.66
CA GLU A 209 15.27 14.24 13.97
C GLU A 209 15.49 14.98 12.64
N THR A 210 14.42 15.26 11.91
CA THR A 210 14.54 16.04 10.66
C THR A 210 14.86 17.50 10.93
N MET A 211 14.24 18.11 11.94
CA MET A 211 14.50 19.49 12.36
C MET A 211 15.92 19.66 12.90
N GLU A 212 16.45 18.65 13.58
CA GLU A 212 17.83 18.63 14.04
C GLU A 212 18.82 18.65 12.86
N LYS A 213 18.54 17.86 11.82
CA LYS A 213 19.35 17.83 10.59
C LYS A 213 19.25 19.13 9.79
N SER A 214 18.06 19.72 9.70
CA SER A 214 17.79 20.93 8.91
C SER A 214 18.04 22.24 9.65
N LYS A 215 18.31 22.20 10.97
CA LYS A 215 18.66 23.35 11.81
C LYS A 215 17.79 24.60 11.58
N VAL A 216 16.47 24.42 11.60
CA VAL A 216 15.47 25.45 11.23
C VAL A 216 15.49 26.69 12.13
N TRP A 217 16.23 26.65 13.25
CA TRP A 217 16.44 27.78 14.14
C TRP A 217 17.58 28.72 13.73
N GLU A 218 18.32 28.40 12.66
CA GLU A 218 19.32 29.28 12.07
C GLU A 218 18.66 30.37 11.19
N ASP A 219 19.43 31.40 10.86
CA ASP A 219 18.96 32.47 9.97
C ASP A 219 18.62 31.91 8.58
N LEU A 220 17.71 32.58 7.88
CA LEU A 220 17.24 32.18 6.56
C LEU A 220 18.41 31.96 5.57
N GLU A 221 18.53 30.74 5.05
CA GLU A 221 19.60 30.34 4.11
C GLU A 221 19.58 31.18 2.82
N GLU A 222 18.38 31.41 2.27
CA GLU A 222 18.17 32.20 1.08
C GLU A 222 17.32 33.42 1.42
N LYS A 223 17.98 34.57 1.54
CA LYS A 223 17.26 35.85 1.62
C LYS A 223 16.48 36.02 0.32
N PRO A 224 15.20 36.43 0.39
CA PRO A 224 14.45 36.72 -0.82
C PRO A 224 15.25 37.70 -1.68
N ALA A 225 15.24 37.50 -2.99
CA ALA A 225 15.75 38.50 -3.91
C ALA A 225 15.10 39.84 -3.57
N PRO A 226 15.84 40.97 -3.61
CA PRO A 226 15.23 42.29 -3.46
C PRO A 226 14.04 42.40 -4.42
N ASP A 227 12.97 43.09 -3.99
CA ASP A 227 11.67 43.19 -4.68
C ASP A 227 11.73 43.61 -6.17
N ASP A 228 12.91 43.99 -6.67
CA ASP A 228 13.18 44.39 -8.05
C ASP A 228 13.35 43.22 -9.05
N ASP A 229 13.61 41.98 -8.60
CA ASP A 229 13.85 40.84 -9.51
C ASP A 229 12.59 40.00 -9.81
N PHE A 230 11.47 40.26 -9.12
CA PHE A 230 10.16 39.70 -9.46
C PHE A 230 9.14 40.84 -9.54
N PRO A 231 8.69 41.27 -10.75
CA PRO A 231 7.53 42.14 -10.86
C PRO A 231 6.28 41.36 -10.44
N SER A 232 6.04 41.29 -9.14
CA SER A 232 4.90 40.60 -8.50
C SER A 232 3.56 41.31 -8.76
N SER A 233 3.59 42.41 -9.50
CA SER A 233 2.44 42.85 -10.28
C SER A 233 2.93 43.24 -11.67
N LEU A 234 2.50 42.49 -12.69
CA LEU A 234 2.28 43.14 -13.98
C LEU A 234 1.34 44.34 -13.70
N PRO A 235 1.52 45.50 -14.34
CA PRO A 235 0.63 46.63 -14.11
C PRO A 235 -0.82 46.15 -14.31
N GLN A 236 -1.75 46.56 -13.43
CA GLN A 236 -3.18 46.21 -13.49
C GLN A 236 -3.85 46.54 -14.85
N SER A 237 -3.12 47.17 -15.78
CA SER A 237 -3.49 47.51 -17.15
C SER A 237 -2.99 46.53 -18.23
N SER A 238 -2.14 45.56 -17.89
CA SER A 238 -1.59 44.57 -18.83
C SER A 238 -2.60 43.47 -19.17
N ILE A 239 -2.50 42.94 -20.40
CA ILE A 239 -3.32 41.84 -20.90
C ILE A 239 -2.80 40.52 -20.31
N ASN A 240 -3.04 40.27 -19.02
CA ASN A 240 -2.64 39.02 -18.38
C ASN A 240 -3.43 37.84 -18.99
N PRO A 241 -2.77 36.81 -19.57
CA PRO A 241 -3.45 35.69 -20.20
C PRO A 241 -4.24 34.82 -19.20
N LEU A 242 -3.90 34.89 -17.90
CA LEU A 242 -4.62 34.18 -16.83
C LEU A 242 -5.88 34.90 -16.36
N SER A 243 -6.05 36.19 -16.69
CA SER A 243 -7.24 36.97 -16.31
C SER A 243 -8.33 37.02 -17.38
N HIS A 244 -8.05 36.56 -18.59
CA HIS A 244 -9.00 36.59 -19.72
C HIS A 244 -9.32 35.18 -20.24
N SER A 245 -10.52 35.01 -20.81
CA SER A 245 -10.90 33.74 -21.42
C SER A 245 -10.08 33.45 -22.69
N PRO A 246 -9.88 32.18 -23.07
CA PRO A 246 -9.04 31.82 -24.23
C PRO A 246 -9.47 32.49 -25.56
N GLY A 247 -10.77 32.75 -25.74
CA GLY A 247 -11.28 33.46 -26.91
C GLY A 247 -10.87 34.93 -26.96
N VAL A 248 -10.85 35.62 -25.80
CA VAL A 248 -10.42 37.01 -25.69
C VAL A 248 -8.91 37.14 -25.91
N VAL A 249 -8.12 36.19 -25.38
CA VAL A 249 -6.67 36.13 -25.61
C VAL A 249 -6.36 35.95 -27.10
N ALA A 250 -7.10 35.09 -27.80
CA ALA A 250 -6.94 34.90 -29.24
C ALA A 250 -7.26 36.18 -30.05
N GLN A 251 -8.26 36.97 -29.64
CA GLN A 251 -8.59 38.25 -30.28
C GLN A 251 -7.45 39.27 -30.14
N PHE A 252 -6.80 39.35 -28.97
CA PHE A 252 -5.64 40.23 -28.78
C PHE A 252 -4.44 39.80 -29.63
N ALA A 253 -4.20 38.49 -29.76
CA ALA A 253 -3.17 37.95 -30.63
C ALA A 253 -3.44 38.26 -32.12
N ILE A 254 -4.69 38.14 -32.58
CA ILE A 254 -5.11 38.51 -33.94
C ILE A 254 -4.92 40.01 -34.19
N ALA A 255 -5.15 40.84 -33.18
CA ALA A 255 -4.93 42.28 -33.23
C ALA A 255 -3.44 42.69 -33.14
N GLY A 256 -2.52 41.72 -32.99
CA GLY A 256 -1.08 41.95 -32.92
C GLY A 256 -0.57 42.51 -31.59
N LEU A 257 -1.38 42.48 -30.53
CA LEU A 257 -1.00 42.92 -29.19
C LEU A 257 -0.23 41.81 -28.47
N SER A 258 0.87 42.17 -27.81
CA SER A 258 1.64 41.21 -27.01
C SER A 258 1.06 41.03 -25.60
N GLU A 259 1.35 39.90 -24.96
CA GLU A 259 0.84 39.51 -23.63
C GLU A 259 1.23 40.48 -22.50
N THR A 260 2.21 41.36 -22.74
CA THR A 260 2.68 42.35 -21.78
C THR A 260 2.21 43.78 -22.10
N GLU A 261 1.49 43.97 -23.21
CA GLU A 261 1.06 45.28 -23.68
C GLU A 261 -0.25 45.73 -23.00
N GLU A 262 -0.44 47.05 -22.88
CA GLU A 262 -1.64 47.60 -22.23
C GLU A 262 -2.86 47.52 -23.14
N ASN A 263 -4.03 47.23 -22.56
CA ASN A 263 -5.28 47.20 -23.32
C ASN A 263 -5.60 48.59 -23.94
N PRO A 264 -5.77 48.69 -25.27
CA PRO A 264 -5.97 49.96 -25.98
C PRO A 264 -7.27 50.70 -25.59
N SER A 265 -8.27 49.99 -25.06
CA SER A 265 -9.52 50.57 -24.53
C SER A 265 -9.33 51.57 -23.38
N ARG A 266 -8.19 51.53 -22.70
CA ARG A 266 -7.84 52.51 -21.65
C ARG A 266 -7.20 53.78 -22.21
N ARG A 267 -6.43 53.69 -23.29
CA ARG A 267 -5.76 54.86 -23.92
C ARG A 267 -6.70 55.65 -24.82
N ILE A 268 -7.60 54.97 -25.52
CA ILE A 268 -8.52 55.60 -26.48
C ILE A 268 -9.88 55.80 -25.80
N ARG A 269 -10.25 57.07 -25.59
CA ARG A 269 -11.45 57.45 -24.82
C ARG A 269 -12.75 56.87 -25.41
N ASP A 270 -12.82 56.81 -26.73
CA ASP A 270 -14.00 56.42 -27.51
C ASP A 270 -13.76 55.07 -28.23
N PHE A 271 -13.12 54.12 -27.54
CA PHE A 271 -12.89 52.78 -28.08
C PHE A 271 -14.23 52.04 -28.19
N PRO A 272 -14.56 51.43 -29.36
CA PRO A 272 -15.79 50.68 -29.52
C PRO A 272 -15.81 49.54 -28.50
N HIS A 273 -16.88 49.44 -27.71
CA HIS A 273 -17.07 48.51 -26.59
C HIS A 273 -16.26 48.80 -25.30
N ARG A 274 -15.79 50.03 -25.08
CA ARG A 274 -15.26 50.44 -23.76
C ARG A 274 -16.36 50.33 -22.68
N GLY A 275 -16.16 49.46 -21.70
CA GLY A 275 -17.08 49.30 -20.56
C GLY A 275 -17.32 50.64 -19.87
N ILE A 276 -18.59 50.95 -19.59
CA ILE A 276 -19.02 52.22 -19.00
C ILE A 276 -18.30 52.40 -17.65
N SER A 277 -17.63 53.54 -17.45
CA SER A 277 -16.86 53.81 -16.23
C SER A 277 -17.79 53.82 -15.01
N SER A 278 -17.64 52.83 -14.13
CA SER A 278 -18.41 52.69 -12.90
C SER A 278 -17.98 53.76 -11.88
N ASN A 279 -18.80 54.80 -11.71
CA ASN A 279 -18.81 55.59 -10.48
C ASN A 279 -20.21 55.86 -9.93
N GLU A 280 -21.21 55.09 -10.34
CA GLU A 280 -22.50 55.02 -9.67
C GLU A 280 -22.80 53.58 -9.32
N ALA A 281 -22.99 53.35 -8.02
CA ALA A 281 -23.35 52.08 -7.44
C ALA A 281 -24.76 51.69 -7.88
N PHE A 282 -24.87 50.58 -8.61
CA PHE A 282 -26.10 49.79 -8.67
C PHE A 282 -25.72 48.31 -8.65
N SER A 283 -26.10 47.65 -7.56
CA SER A 283 -26.21 46.20 -7.48
C SER A 283 -27.27 45.76 -8.49
N ILE A 284 -26.87 45.02 -9.51
CA ILE A 284 -27.79 44.31 -10.40
C ILE A 284 -27.37 42.85 -10.42
N GLU A 285 -28.34 42.03 -10.05
CA GLU A 285 -28.32 40.58 -10.01
C GLU A 285 -27.97 40.01 -11.39
N ALA A 286 -27.20 38.93 -11.40
CA ALA A 286 -26.84 38.24 -12.62
C ALA A 286 -28.06 37.50 -13.17
N GLU A 287 -28.68 38.08 -14.21
CA GLU A 287 -29.52 37.34 -15.14
C GLU A 287 -28.86 37.23 -16.52
N SER A 288 -28.92 35.98 -16.98
CA SER A 288 -28.72 35.40 -18.31
C SER A 288 -28.75 36.35 -19.51
N ASP A 289 -27.68 36.29 -20.30
CA ASP A 289 -27.75 36.49 -21.75
C ASP A 289 -27.57 35.14 -22.45
N GLU A 290 -28.64 34.75 -23.15
CA GLU A 290 -28.67 33.72 -24.18
C GLU A 290 -27.86 34.22 -25.39
N ASP A 291 -26.89 33.42 -25.84
CA ASP A 291 -26.25 33.59 -27.15
C ASP A 291 -26.92 32.64 -28.18
N PRO A 292 -26.95 33.05 -29.47
CA PRO A 292 -27.89 32.55 -30.46
C PRO A 292 -27.54 31.16 -30.99
N GLU A 293 -28.61 30.45 -31.35
CA GLU A 293 -28.60 29.14 -32.01
C GLU A 293 -27.59 29.07 -33.16
N THR A 294 -26.66 28.12 -33.06
CA THR A 294 -26.05 27.50 -34.24
C THR A 294 -26.20 26.00 -34.10
N GLU A 295 -27.02 25.40 -34.97
CA GLU A 295 -27.31 23.98 -35.01
C GLU A 295 -26.05 23.13 -35.15
N GLY A 296 -25.96 22.06 -34.35
CA GLY A 296 -24.91 21.05 -34.45
C GLY A 296 -24.91 20.08 -33.27
N ASP A 297 -25.80 19.09 -33.32
CA ASP A 297 -25.83 17.82 -32.57
C ASP A 297 -24.84 17.63 -31.40
N GLU A 298 -25.28 17.94 -30.17
CA GLU A 298 -24.77 17.33 -28.94
C GLU A 298 -25.83 16.41 -28.32
N ALA A 299 -25.77 15.12 -28.64
CA ALA A 299 -26.41 14.08 -27.86
C ALA A 299 -25.32 13.17 -27.26
N ALA A 300 -24.81 13.53 -26.06
CA ALA A 300 -24.45 12.58 -24.99
C ALA A 300 -23.60 13.22 -23.86
N ARG A 301 -24.24 13.87 -22.88
CA ARG A 301 -23.77 13.86 -21.47
C ARG A 301 -24.95 13.91 -20.50
N PRO A 302 -25.21 12.85 -19.70
CA PRO A 302 -26.27 12.92 -18.70
C PRO A 302 -25.75 13.53 -17.39
N LYS A 303 -26.32 14.65 -16.97
CA LYS A 303 -26.42 15.03 -15.56
C LYS A 303 -27.85 14.77 -15.10
N SER A 304 -28.06 13.85 -14.14
CA SER A 304 -28.99 14.07 -13.03
C SER A 304 -29.10 12.88 -12.07
N LYS A 305 -28.94 13.20 -10.78
CA LYS A 305 -29.82 12.86 -9.63
C LYS A 305 -30.29 11.40 -9.42
N LYS A 306 -30.03 10.94 -8.19
CA LYS A 306 -30.63 9.76 -7.55
C LYS A 306 -32.16 9.78 -7.63
N SER A 307 -32.74 8.66 -8.08
CA SER A 307 -33.78 7.85 -7.39
C SER A 307 -34.83 7.24 -8.33
N THR A 308 -35.06 5.93 -8.12
CA THR A 308 -36.27 5.13 -8.43
C THR A 308 -36.67 4.88 -9.88
N SER A 309 -36.11 3.82 -10.47
CA SER A 309 -36.83 2.70 -11.10
C SER A 309 -35.84 1.91 -11.95
N ARG A 310 -35.28 0.83 -11.39
CA ARG A 310 -34.58 -0.17 -12.20
C ARG A 310 -35.62 -0.80 -13.12
N LYS A 311 -35.65 -0.40 -14.39
CA LYS A 311 -36.14 -1.29 -15.43
C LYS A 311 -35.23 -2.52 -15.38
N ARG A 312 -35.74 -3.60 -14.77
CA ARG A 312 -35.08 -4.90 -14.80
C ARG A 312 -34.95 -5.32 -16.26
N GLY A 313 -33.73 -5.60 -16.69
CA GLY A 313 -33.44 -6.62 -17.70
C GLY A 313 -33.70 -6.22 -19.14
N GLY A 314 -32.80 -5.44 -19.73
CA GLY A 314 -32.64 -5.50 -21.19
C GLY A 314 -32.13 -6.88 -21.62
N HIS A 315 -32.31 -7.25 -22.90
CA HIS A 315 -31.72 -8.48 -23.45
C HIS A 315 -30.20 -8.57 -23.19
N PHE A 316 -29.51 -7.42 -23.16
CA PHE A 316 -28.11 -7.30 -22.77
C PHE A 316 -27.84 -7.80 -21.34
N ASP A 317 -28.56 -7.29 -20.34
CA ASP A 317 -28.35 -7.66 -18.93
C ASP A 317 -28.63 -9.16 -18.69
N VAL A 318 -29.66 -9.69 -19.36
CA VAL A 318 -30.00 -11.12 -19.28
C VAL A 318 -28.89 -11.98 -19.86
N LEU A 319 -28.34 -11.59 -21.02
CA LEU A 319 -27.20 -12.30 -21.62
C LEU A 319 -25.94 -12.18 -20.77
N LEU A 320 -25.64 -11.00 -20.24
CA LEU A 320 -24.46 -10.79 -19.38
C LEU A 320 -24.55 -11.65 -18.11
N GLN A 321 -25.71 -11.66 -17.44
CA GLN A 321 -25.95 -12.52 -16.29
C GLN A 321 -25.84 -14.02 -16.65
N SER A 322 -26.34 -14.40 -17.83
CA SER A 322 -26.24 -15.79 -18.30
C SER A 322 -24.79 -16.21 -18.55
N ILE A 323 -23.92 -15.31 -19.04
CA ILE A 323 -22.50 -15.60 -19.25
C ILE A 323 -21.81 -15.90 -17.92
N HIS A 324 -21.99 -15.05 -16.90
CA HIS A 324 -21.44 -15.32 -15.57
C HIS A 324 -21.94 -16.66 -15.02
N TYR A 325 -23.23 -16.94 -15.15
CA TYR A 325 -23.81 -18.22 -14.75
C TYR A 325 -23.21 -19.43 -15.48
N PHE A 326 -22.95 -19.32 -16.79
CA PHE A 326 -22.29 -20.39 -17.56
C PHE A 326 -20.82 -20.56 -17.16
N LEU A 327 -20.10 -19.46 -16.92
CA LEU A 327 -18.70 -19.49 -16.48
C LEU A 327 -18.55 -20.13 -15.09
N ASP A 328 -19.46 -19.85 -14.16
CA ASP A 328 -19.50 -20.45 -12.81
C ASP A 328 -19.69 -21.98 -12.88
N ARG A 329 -20.48 -22.45 -13.85
CA ARG A 329 -20.72 -23.89 -14.08
C ARG A 329 -19.64 -24.57 -14.92
N GLY A 330 -18.76 -23.79 -15.55
CA GLY A 330 -17.77 -24.31 -16.50
C GLY A 330 -18.34 -24.64 -17.89
N GLU A 331 -19.54 -24.15 -18.22
CA GLU A 331 -20.16 -24.32 -19.54
C GLU A 331 -19.64 -23.27 -20.55
N ILE A 332 -18.34 -23.35 -20.87
CA ILE A 332 -17.60 -22.37 -21.68
C ILE A 332 -18.15 -22.23 -23.11
N ALA A 333 -18.65 -23.29 -23.76
CA ALA A 333 -19.21 -23.21 -25.11
C ALA A 333 -20.56 -22.49 -25.13
N LYS A 334 -21.34 -22.55 -24.04
CA LYS A 334 -22.55 -21.74 -23.90
C LYS A 334 -22.20 -20.28 -23.59
N ALA A 335 -21.21 -20.05 -22.72
CA ALA A 335 -20.70 -18.71 -22.43
C ALA A 335 -20.19 -18.01 -23.69
N SER A 336 -19.38 -18.71 -24.52
CA SER A 336 -18.85 -18.19 -25.79
C SER A 336 -19.96 -17.81 -26.77
N ARG A 337 -21.00 -18.65 -26.91
CA ARG A 337 -22.16 -18.33 -27.76
C ARG A 337 -22.95 -17.13 -27.25
N ALA A 338 -23.21 -17.05 -25.94
CA ALA A 338 -23.89 -15.91 -25.34
C ALA A 338 -23.06 -14.61 -25.49
N TYR A 339 -21.74 -14.68 -25.35
CA TYR A 339 -20.83 -13.57 -25.60
C TYR A 339 -20.88 -13.10 -27.06
N GLY A 340 -20.88 -14.05 -28.02
CA GLY A 340 -21.08 -13.74 -29.43
C GLY A 340 -22.41 -13.04 -29.73
N LEU A 341 -23.50 -13.43 -29.05
CA LEU A 341 -24.79 -12.75 -29.16
C LEU A 341 -24.73 -11.32 -28.62
N ILE A 342 -24.04 -11.08 -27.50
CA ILE A 342 -23.83 -9.72 -26.97
C ILE A 342 -23.13 -8.84 -27.99
N LEU A 343 -22.06 -9.31 -28.63
CA LEU A 343 -21.31 -8.52 -29.61
C LEU A 343 -22.15 -8.14 -30.86
N GLN A 344 -23.16 -8.95 -31.18
CA GLN A 344 -24.10 -8.71 -32.28
C GLN A 344 -25.24 -7.75 -31.91
N LEU A 345 -25.51 -7.54 -30.62
CA LEU A 345 -26.57 -6.64 -30.18
C LEU A 345 -26.26 -5.18 -30.57
N ARG A 346 -27.33 -4.45 -30.87
CA ARG A 346 -27.33 -3.03 -31.23
C ARG A 346 -28.48 -2.30 -30.52
N PRO A 347 -28.47 -2.22 -29.17
CA PRO A 347 -29.62 -1.74 -28.39
C PRO A 347 -30.00 -0.27 -28.70
N SER A 348 -29.04 0.56 -29.10
CA SER A 348 -29.24 1.96 -29.51
C SER A 348 -28.81 2.22 -30.97
N GLY A 349 -28.72 1.17 -31.80
CA GLY A 349 -28.22 1.25 -33.18
C GLY A 349 -26.69 1.24 -33.32
N LEU A 350 -25.95 1.57 -32.26
CA LEU A 350 -24.49 1.48 -32.22
C LEU A 350 -24.00 0.11 -31.73
N PRO A 351 -22.80 -0.32 -32.17
CA PRO A 351 -22.12 -1.46 -31.56
C PRO A 351 -21.90 -1.29 -30.07
N ILE A 352 -22.01 -2.39 -29.33
CA ILE A 352 -21.65 -2.41 -27.92
C ILE A 352 -20.13 -2.25 -27.83
N ASP A 353 -19.70 -1.25 -27.05
CA ASP A 353 -18.29 -1.03 -26.73
C ASP A 353 -17.81 -2.08 -25.72
N ILE A 354 -16.77 -2.82 -26.08
CA ILE A 354 -16.20 -3.93 -25.30
C ILE A 354 -15.50 -3.42 -24.03
N ARG A 355 -15.15 -2.12 -23.98
CA ARG A 355 -14.54 -1.47 -22.81
C ARG A 355 -15.47 -1.34 -21.62
N HIS A 356 -16.78 -1.43 -21.83
CA HIS A 356 -17.77 -1.33 -20.77
C HIS A 356 -18.20 -2.72 -20.26
N HIS A 357 -18.73 -2.74 -19.03
CA HIS A 357 -19.27 -3.95 -18.38
C HIS A 357 -18.29 -5.13 -18.31
N ASP A 358 -16.98 -4.85 -18.27
CA ASP A 358 -15.91 -5.85 -18.22
C ASP A 358 -15.98 -6.91 -19.33
N LEU A 359 -16.65 -6.61 -20.46
CA LEU A 359 -16.77 -7.52 -21.60
C LEU A 359 -15.40 -7.92 -22.12
N TRP A 360 -14.46 -6.97 -22.14
CA TRP A 360 -13.08 -7.23 -22.51
C TRP A 360 -12.44 -8.34 -21.64
N ALA A 361 -12.69 -8.34 -20.33
CA ALA A 361 -12.16 -9.33 -19.40
C ALA A 361 -12.89 -10.68 -19.53
N ILE A 362 -14.22 -10.66 -19.68
CA ILE A 362 -15.04 -11.85 -19.93
C ILE A 362 -14.59 -12.57 -21.21
N GLY A 363 -14.29 -11.82 -22.28
CA GLY A 363 -13.76 -12.36 -23.52
C GLY A 363 -12.41 -13.08 -23.33
N ALA A 364 -11.51 -12.49 -22.54
CA ALA A 364 -10.24 -13.12 -22.20
C ALA A 364 -10.42 -14.39 -21.35
N GLU A 365 -11.35 -14.37 -20.39
CA GLU A 365 -11.67 -15.54 -19.56
C GLU A 365 -12.20 -16.71 -20.40
N ILE A 366 -13.17 -16.45 -21.30
CA ILE A 366 -13.72 -17.48 -22.19
C ILE A 366 -12.62 -18.10 -23.06
N LEU A 367 -11.71 -17.28 -23.60
CA LEU A 367 -10.59 -17.75 -24.40
C LEU A 367 -9.61 -18.60 -23.58
N MET A 368 -9.29 -18.19 -22.35
CA MET A 368 -8.37 -18.92 -21.48
C MET A 368 -8.94 -20.30 -21.08
N ARG A 369 -10.25 -20.36 -20.84
CA ARG A 369 -11.01 -21.55 -20.41
C ARG A 369 -11.56 -22.39 -21.56
N GLU A 370 -11.27 -22.01 -22.80
CA GLU A 370 -11.76 -22.73 -23.98
C GLU A 370 -11.32 -24.21 -23.97
N GLY A 371 -12.30 -25.12 -24.00
CA GLY A 371 -12.06 -26.56 -23.97
C GLY A 371 -11.98 -27.20 -22.58
N GLU A 372 -12.37 -26.50 -21.51
CA GLU A 372 -12.56 -27.10 -20.17
C GLU A 372 -13.72 -28.12 -20.12
N GLU A 373 -14.77 -27.93 -20.93
CA GLU A 373 -15.98 -28.78 -20.92
C GLU A 373 -15.71 -30.26 -21.26
N THR A 374 -14.72 -30.53 -22.12
CA THR A 374 -14.43 -31.89 -22.60
C THR A 374 -13.89 -32.80 -21.49
N LEU A 375 -13.24 -32.24 -20.47
CA LEU A 375 -12.59 -33.00 -19.40
C LEU A 375 -13.56 -33.43 -18.28
N GLN A 376 -14.64 -32.67 -18.05
CA GLN A 376 -15.64 -33.05 -17.04
C GLN A 376 -16.39 -34.35 -17.40
N GLN A 377 -16.44 -34.72 -18.68
CA GLN A 377 -17.01 -36.00 -19.10
C GLN A 377 -16.05 -37.18 -18.86
N ASP A 378 -14.75 -36.98 -19.04
CA ASP A 378 -13.73 -38.02 -18.87
C ASP A 378 -13.32 -38.27 -17.40
N GLU A 379 -13.44 -37.27 -16.52
CA GLU A 379 -13.11 -37.41 -15.08
C GLU A 379 -14.13 -38.21 -14.26
N SER A 380 -15.29 -38.57 -14.83
CA SER A 380 -16.31 -39.36 -14.14
C SER A 380 -15.96 -40.84 -13.93
N SER A 381 -14.78 -41.29 -14.36
CA SER A 381 -14.40 -42.72 -14.39
C SER A 381 -13.24 -43.15 -13.47
N HIS A 382 -12.59 -42.25 -12.72
CA HIS A 382 -11.46 -42.62 -11.85
C HIS A 382 -11.54 -41.98 -10.45
N GLU A 383 -12.12 -42.71 -9.49
CA GLU A 383 -12.42 -42.23 -8.13
C GLU A 383 -11.23 -42.15 -7.14
N ASN A 384 -9.98 -42.36 -7.55
CA ASN A 384 -8.84 -42.40 -6.60
C ASN A 384 -7.59 -41.68 -7.14
N GLN A 385 -7.67 -40.36 -7.35
CA GLN A 385 -6.48 -39.52 -7.45
C GLN A 385 -6.55 -38.32 -6.50
N PRO A 386 -5.41 -37.90 -5.92
CA PRO A 386 -5.36 -36.74 -5.04
C PRO A 386 -5.87 -35.50 -5.80
N LYS A 387 -6.66 -34.67 -5.12
CA LYS A 387 -7.26 -33.46 -5.67
C LYS A 387 -6.16 -32.51 -6.17
N SER A 388 -5.81 -32.59 -7.45
CA SER A 388 -4.90 -31.64 -8.08
C SER A 388 -5.49 -30.23 -7.94
N THR A 389 -4.63 -29.26 -7.71
CA THR A 389 -5.06 -27.87 -7.52
C THR A 389 -5.85 -27.41 -8.74
N LYS A 390 -7.06 -26.88 -8.52
CA LYS A 390 -7.98 -26.47 -9.60
C LYS A 390 -7.35 -25.32 -10.40
N ARG A 391 -6.74 -25.65 -11.53
CA ARG A 391 -6.13 -24.69 -12.47
C ARG A 391 -7.20 -23.83 -13.16
N TRP A 392 -6.93 -22.54 -13.33
CA TRP A 392 -7.73 -21.66 -14.19
C TRP A 392 -7.25 -21.76 -15.65
N GLY A 393 -8.10 -22.30 -16.53
CA GLY A 393 -7.84 -22.40 -17.96
C GLY A 393 -6.70 -23.35 -18.37
N ARG A 394 -6.30 -23.26 -19.64
CA ARG A 394 -5.25 -24.10 -20.26
C ARG A 394 -4.06 -23.27 -20.74
N ALA A 395 -2.83 -23.74 -20.49
CA ALA A 395 -1.61 -23.06 -20.96
C ALA A 395 -1.59 -22.85 -22.48
N ALA A 396 -2.09 -23.83 -23.24
CA ALA A 396 -2.13 -23.77 -24.70
C ALA A 396 -2.95 -22.57 -25.23
N ASN A 397 -3.92 -22.09 -24.44
CA ASN A 397 -4.79 -20.97 -24.83
C ASN A 397 -4.14 -19.59 -24.58
N MET A 398 -3.00 -19.52 -23.89
CA MET A 398 -2.35 -18.25 -23.58
C MET A 398 -2.02 -17.43 -24.84
N ASN A 399 -1.65 -18.10 -25.93
CA ASN A 399 -1.39 -17.42 -27.21
C ASN A 399 -2.64 -16.74 -27.78
N LYS A 400 -3.83 -17.34 -27.58
CA LYS A 400 -5.12 -16.74 -28.00
C LYS A 400 -5.44 -15.51 -27.16
N VAL A 401 -5.26 -15.61 -25.84
CA VAL A 401 -5.46 -14.50 -24.88
C VAL A 401 -4.52 -13.34 -25.21
N LYS A 402 -3.25 -13.63 -25.52
CA LYS A 402 -2.27 -12.63 -25.93
C LYS A 402 -2.67 -11.95 -27.24
N ALA A 403 -3.04 -12.71 -28.27
CA ALA A 403 -3.51 -12.15 -29.52
C ALA A 403 -4.75 -11.26 -29.32
N TYR A 404 -5.69 -11.70 -28.47
CA TYR A 404 -6.87 -10.92 -28.12
C TYR A 404 -6.52 -9.58 -27.46
N PHE A 405 -5.70 -9.58 -26.41
CA PHE A 405 -5.26 -8.33 -25.79
C PHE A 405 -4.46 -7.45 -26.75
N ASP A 406 -3.58 -8.03 -27.58
CA ASP A 406 -2.83 -7.28 -28.60
C ASP A 406 -3.78 -6.57 -29.58
N THR A 407 -4.90 -7.19 -29.98
CA THR A 407 -5.92 -6.51 -30.81
C THR A 407 -6.61 -5.37 -30.07
N LEU A 408 -6.99 -5.56 -28.79
CA LEU A 408 -7.63 -4.51 -27.99
C LEU A 408 -6.70 -3.32 -27.75
N ILE A 409 -5.41 -3.59 -27.53
CA ILE A 409 -4.39 -2.57 -27.33
C ILE A 409 -4.18 -1.72 -28.59
N GLN A 410 -4.23 -2.34 -29.78
CA GLN A 410 -4.15 -1.61 -31.04
C GLN A 410 -5.40 -0.78 -31.31
N GLN A 411 -6.58 -1.31 -30.97
CA GLN A 411 -7.87 -0.63 -31.19
C GLN A 411 -8.12 0.52 -30.22
N HIS A 412 -7.60 0.43 -28.99
CA HIS A 412 -7.83 1.42 -27.94
C HIS A 412 -6.52 1.91 -27.31
N PRO A 413 -5.72 2.74 -28.03
CA PRO A 413 -4.53 3.37 -27.48
C PRO A 413 -4.85 4.23 -26.25
N TYR A 414 -3.84 4.44 -25.40
CA TYR A 414 -3.97 5.33 -24.25
C TYR A 414 -4.07 6.79 -24.69
N ASP A 415 -5.15 7.47 -24.28
CA ASP A 415 -5.32 8.92 -24.44
C ASP A 415 -5.17 9.60 -23.08
N TYR A 416 -4.26 10.58 -23.00
CA TYR A 416 -4.01 11.33 -21.77
C TYR A 416 -5.17 12.26 -21.39
N LYS A 417 -6.01 12.66 -22.35
CA LYS A 417 -7.14 13.58 -22.13
C LYS A 417 -8.28 12.90 -21.38
N THR A 418 -8.40 11.57 -21.50
CA THR A 418 -9.47 10.78 -20.87
C THR A 418 -8.91 9.63 -20.03
N PRO A 419 -8.23 9.91 -18.90
CA PRO A 419 -7.52 8.89 -18.12
C PRO A 419 -8.42 7.87 -17.41
N LYS A 420 -9.73 8.14 -17.32
CA LYS A 420 -10.71 7.27 -16.62
C LYS A 420 -11.35 6.21 -17.52
N VAL A 421 -11.08 6.24 -18.82
CA VAL A 421 -11.65 5.28 -19.77
C VAL A 421 -10.71 4.10 -19.91
N VAL A 422 -11.27 2.88 -19.91
CA VAL A 422 -10.48 1.65 -20.11
C VAL A 422 -9.69 1.76 -21.41
N SER A 423 -8.40 1.50 -21.34
CA SER A 423 -7.45 1.75 -22.43
C SER A 423 -6.39 0.65 -22.54
N ALA A 424 -5.47 0.82 -23.48
CA ALA A 424 -4.28 -0.03 -23.62
C ALA A 424 -3.53 -0.29 -22.30
N LEU A 425 -3.52 0.66 -21.35
CA LEU A 425 -2.84 0.49 -20.06
C LEU A 425 -3.49 -0.66 -19.26
N ASP A 426 -4.81 -0.67 -19.15
CA ASP A 426 -5.56 -1.68 -18.39
C ASP A 426 -5.42 -3.06 -19.04
N PHE A 427 -5.46 -3.11 -20.38
CA PHE A 427 -5.25 -4.34 -21.15
C PHE A 427 -3.83 -4.89 -20.98
N TRP A 428 -2.81 -4.01 -20.93
CA TRP A 428 -1.44 -4.45 -20.66
C TRP A 428 -1.31 -5.06 -19.27
N ILE A 429 -1.88 -4.41 -18.24
CA ILE A 429 -1.85 -4.94 -16.87
C ILE A 429 -2.49 -6.33 -16.83
N ALA A 430 -3.69 -6.46 -17.39
CA ALA A 430 -4.41 -7.74 -17.43
C ALA A 430 -3.63 -8.84 -18.17
N LEU A 431 -3.04 -8.52 -19.33
CA LEU A 431 -2.22 -9.46 -20.08
C LEU A 431 -1.00 -9.93 -19.28
N PHE A 432 -0.27 -9.00 -18.65
CA PHE A 432 0.90 -9.36 -17.85
C PHE A 432 0.52 -10.18 -16.61
N SER A 433 -0.60 -9.85 -15.95
CA SER A 433 -1.14 -10.66 -14.86
C SER A 433 -1.47 -12.09 -15.31
N CYS A 434 -2.08 -12.26 -16.49
CA CYS A 434 -2.35 -13.58 -17.06
C CYS A 434 -1.07 -14.36 -17.37
N GLU A 435 -0.06 -13.70 -17.96
CA GLU A 435 1.24 -14.33 -18.26
C GLU A 435 1.94 -14.78 -16.97
N ILE A 436 2.00 -13.93 -15.94
CA ILE A 436 2.60 -14.25 -14.64
C ILE A 436 1.86 -15.42 -13.99
N TYR A 437 0.53 -15.37 -13.94
CA TYR A 437 -0.28 -16.47 -13.40
C TYR A 437 0.01 -17.80 -14.10
N ASN A 438 0.07 -17.81 -15.43
CA ASN A 438 0.35 -19.03 -16.18
C ASN A 438 1.76 -19.58 -15.92
N THR A 439 2.77 -18.70 -15.80
CA THR A 439 4.13 -19.15 -15.44
C THR A 439 4.20 -19.73 -14.04
N HIS A 440 3.51 -19.12 -13.08
CA HIS A 440 3.47 -19.59 -11.70
C HIS A 440 2.74 -20.93 -11.56
N THR A 441 1.60 -21.07 -12.23
CA THR A 441 0.82 -22.32 -12.20
C THR A 441 1.53 -23.47 -12.90
N GLU A 442 2.18 -23.25 -14.05
CA GLU A 442 3.01 -24.29 -14.67
C GLU A 442 4.21 -24.66 -13.80
N HIS A 443 4.80 -23.70 -13.07
CA HIS A 443 5.86 -23.99 -12.11
C HIS A 443 5.37 -24.88 -10.96
N ILE A 444 4.22 -24.56 -10.35
CA ILE A 444 3.62 -25.39 -9.30
C ILE A 444 3.31 -26.79 -9.84
N LEU A 445 2.64 -26.90 -10.98
CA LEU A 445 2.31 -28.19 -11.58
C LEU A 445 3.56 -28.99 -11.96
N ALA A 446 4.65 -28.34 -12.36
CA ALA A 446 5.92 -29.01 -12.61
C ALA A 446 6.57 -29.53 -11.32
N LEU A 447 6.44 -28.80 -10.21
CA LEU A 447 6.89 -29.27 -8.90
C LEU A 447 6.03 -30.45 -8.42
N ASP A 448 4.71 -30.37 -8.56
CA ASP A 448 3.79 -31.45 -8.18
C ASP A 448 4.06 -32.72 -9.00
N ARG A 449 4.29 -32.60 -10.33
CA ARG A 449 4.70 -33.74 -11.18
C ARG A 449 6.01 -34.34 -10.72
N LEU A 450 7.01 -33.51 -10.40
CA LEU A 450 8.30 -33.97 -9.89
C LEU A 450 8.14 -34.68 -8.55
N GLU A 451 7.18 -34.27 -7.72
CA GLU A 451 6.84 -34.92 -6.44
C GLU A 451 6.09 -36.24 -6.66
N SER A 452 5.13 -36.31 -7.58
CA SER A 452 4.40 -37.55 -7.89
C SER A 452 5.25 -38.61 -8.63
N GLU A 453 6.20 -38.21 -9.48
CA GLU A 453 7.16 -39.15 -10.09
C GLU A 453 8.02 -39.90 -9.05
N ILE A 454 8.13 -39.36 -7.83
CA ILE A 454 8.89 -39.94 -6.73
C ILE A 454 8.09 -41.04 -6.00
N ASP A 455 6.78 -40.85 -5.86
CA ASP A 455 5.89 -41.83 -5.20
C ASP A 455 5.71 -43.11 -6.05
N GLU A 456 5.92 -43.03 -7.36
CA GLU A 456 5.70 -44.11 -8.33
C GLU A 456 6.96 -44.94 -8.69
N ASP A 457 8.18 -44.65 -8.18
CA ASP A 457 9.37 -45.50 -8.47
C ASP A 457 9.39 -46.76 -7.57
N PRO A 458 8.98 -47.95 -8.08
CA PRO A 458 8.80 -49.14 -7.26
C PRO A 458 10.13 -49.87 -6.99
N ARG A 459 11.26 -49.35 -7.51
CA ARG A 459 12.59 -49.94 -7.31
C ARG A 459 13.11 -49.83 -5.88
N ARG A 460 12.37 -49.17 -4.98
CA ARG A 460 12.71 -49.05 -3.55
C ARG A 460 12.22 -50.20 -2.66
N GLU A 461 11.33 -51.09 -3.11
CA GLU A 461 10.75 -52.13 -2.23
C GLU A 461 11.28 -53.57 -2.44
N SER A 462 12.37 -53.78 -3.18
CA SER A 462 12.89 -55.14 -3.32
C SER A 462 14.39 -55.20 -3.48
N PHE A 463 15.16 -55.03 -2.40
CA PHE A 463 16.34 -55.85 -2.09
C PHE A 463 16.60 -55.79 -0.58
N GLY A 464 16.66 -56.96 0.05
CA GLY A 464 16.64 -57.13 1.49
C GLY A 464 17.90 -56.65 2.21
N ASN A 465 17.69 -56.33 3.49
CA ASN A 465 18.66 -56.23 4.59
C ASN A 465 20.11 -56.55 4.25
N ASP A 466 20.94 -55.50 4.12
CA ASP A 466 22.32 -55.52 4.60
C ASP A 466 22.71 -54.11 5.08
N GLU A 467 22.63 -53.89 6.39
CA GLU A 467 22.99 -52.62 7.04
C GLU A 467 24.51 -52.48 7.16
N SER A 468 25.19 -51.99 6.12
CA SER A 468 26.53 -51.38 6.31
C SER A 468 27.06 -50.45 5.19
N ILE A 469 26.32 -50.14 4.11
CA ILE A 469 26.86 -49.37 2.96
C ILE A 469 25.94 -48.23 2.43
N ALA A 470 24.87 -47.85 3.13
CA ALA A 470 23.80 -47.05 2.54
C ALA A 470 23.71 -45.55 2.95
N SER A 471 24.81 -44.86 3.28
CA SER A 471 24.74 -43.41 3.60
C SER A 471 25.11 -42.49 2.43
N ASP A 472 25.79 -42.97 1.39
CA ASP A 472 26.35 -42.11 0.32
C ASP A 472 25.42 -41.98 -0.91
N GLU A 473 24.54 -42.96 -1.15
CA GLU A 473 23.63 -42.96 -2.30
C GLU A 473 22.34 -42.14 -2.07
N THR A 474 21.89 -41.98 -0.82
CA THR A 474 20.68 -41.21 -0.47
C THR A 474 20.90 -39.71 -0.66
N ASP A 475 22.07 -39.21 -0.29
CA ASP A 475 22.45 -37.79 -0.39
C ASP A 475 22.57 -37.35 -1.86
N SER A 476 22.99 -38.26 -2.76
CA SER A 476 23.09 -38.01 -4.20
C SER A 476 21.71 -37.81 -4.86
N VAL A 477 20.69 -38.58 -4.44
CA VAL A 477 19.33 -38.48 -4.98
C VAL A 477 18.62 -37.22 -4.47
N GLU A 478 18.80 -36.86 -3.19
CA GLU A 478 18.26 -35.63 -2.62
C GLU A 478 18.92 -34.38 -3.21
N ALA A 479 20.24 -34.41 -3.42
CA ALA A 479 20.95 -33.35 -4.13
C ALA A 479 20.46 -33.19 -5.59
N GLY A 480 20.21 -34.30 -6.29
CA GLY A 480 19.63 -34.29 -7.63
C GLY A 480 18.20 -33.73 -7.67
N ARG A 481 17.38 -34.02 -6.65
CA ARG A 481 16.03 -33.44 -6.47
C ARG A 481 16.11 -31.93 -6.28
N LEU A 482 16.99 -31.47 -5.40
CA LEU A 482 17.18 -30.04 -5.14
C LEU A 482 17.62 -29.32 -6.40
N HIS A 483 18.52 -29.94 -7.18
CA HIS A 483 18.97 -29.41 -8.46
C HIS A 483 17.83 -29.23 -9.46
N LYS A 484 16.99 -30.25 -9.67
CA LYS A 484 15.83 -30.15 -10.59
C LYS A 484 14.80 -29.12 -10.12
N LYS A 485 14.51 -29.06 -8.81
CA LYS A 485 13.62 -28.01 -8.25
C LYS A 485 14.21 -26.61 -8.48
N TYR A 486 15.52 -26.46 -8.32
CA TYR A 486 16.23 -25.22 -8.58
C TYR A 486 16.19 -24.83 -10.06
N GLU A 487 16.40 -25.78 -10.99
CA GLU A 487 16.30 -25.55 -12.43
C GLU A 487 14.90 -25.05 -12.83
N LEU A 488 13.84 -25.70 -12.35
CA LEU A 488 12.46 -25.25 -12.59
C LEU A 488 12.19 -23.85 -12.04
N ARG A 489 12.73 -23.54 -10.85
CA ARG A 489 12.65 -22.20 -10.26
C ARG A 489 13.39 -21.16 -11.10
N VAL A 490 14.60 -21.47 -11.57
CA VAL A 490 15.40 -20.58 -12.43
C VAL A 490 14.70 -20.32 -13.76
N GLN A 491 14.11 -21.34 -14.37
CA GLN A 491 13.31 -21.19 -15.61
C GLN A 491 12.12 -20.26 -15.39
N ALA A 492 11.32 -20.48 -14.34
CA ALA A 492 10.18 -19.62 -14.02
C ALA A 492 10.61 -18.18 -13.74
N LEU A 493 11.68 -17.98 -12.95
CA LEU A 493 12.24 -16.65 -12.66
C LEU A 493 12.76 -15.94 -13.91
N SER A 494 13.36 -16.66 -14.85
CA SER A 494 13.82 -16.08 -16.11
C SER A 494 12.64 -15.51 -16.91
N ILE A 495 11.56 -16.28 -17.04
CA ILE A 495 10.36 -15.84 -17.77
C ILE A 495 9.71 -14.64 -17.07
N MET A 496 9.57 -14.68 -15.74
CA MET A 496 9.01 -13.56 -14.97
C MET A 496 9.87 -12.29 -15.10
N LYS A 497 11.21 -12.41 -15.06
CA LYS A 497 12.10 -11.27 -15.29
C LYS A 497 11.90 -10.65 -16.68
N ASP A 498 11.69 -11.46 -17.71
CA ASP A 498 11.44 -10.97 -19.06
C ASP A 498 10.06 -10.31 -19.22
N ILE A 499 9.04 -10.79 -18.48
CA ILE A 499 7.75 -10.10 -18.36
C ILE A 499 7.93 -8.71 -17.73
N THR A 500 8.63 -8.62 -16.60
CA THR A 500 8.86 -7.35 -15.89
C THR A 500 9.65 -6.36 -16.75
N LYS A 501 10.69 -6.82 -17.45
CA LYS A 501 11.42 -5.95 -18.41
C LYS A 501 10.50 -5.38 -19.50
N ARG A 502 9.55 -6.18 -20.01
CA ARG A 502 8.55 -5.69 -20.97
C ARG A 502 7.63 -4.65 -20.33
N MET A 503 7.20 -4.84 -19.08
CA MET A 503 6.41 -3.86 -18.32
C MET A 503 7.16 -2.53 -18.20
N ASP A 504 8.42 -2.56 -17.75
CA ASP A 504 9.25 -1.36 -17.57
C ASP A 504 9.49 -0.61 -18.87
N SER A 505 9.80 -1.34 -19.95
CA SER A 505 10.02 -0.75 -21.28
C SER A 505 8.82 0.05 -21.80
N ARG A 506 7.61 -0.31 -21.36
CA ARG A 506 6.36 0.35 -21.73
C ARG A 506 6.03 1.51 -20.82
N SER A 507 6.24 1.36 -19.52
CA SER A 507 6.16 2.46 -18.55
C SER A 507 7.07 3.63 -18.97
N PHE A 508 8.29 3.33 -19.42
CA PHE A 508 9.22 4.34 -19.91
C PHE A 508 8.74 5.05 -21.18
N ARG A 509 8.17 4.31 -22.15
CA ARG A 509 7.60 4.89 -23.38
C ARG A 509 6.41 5.83 -23.09
N LEU A 510 5.54 5.47 -22.15
CA LEU A 510 4.43 6.32 -21.72
C LEU A 510 4.91 7.62 -21.03
N LYS A 511 6.02 7.58 -20.28
CA LYS A 511 6.63 8.78 -19.70
C LYS A 511 7.27 9.69 -20.74
N LYS A 512 7.84 9.12 -21.82
CA LYS A 512 8.51 9.89 -22.88
C LYS A 512 7.52 10.61 -23.81
N GLY A 513 6.38 9.98 -24.11
CA GLY A 513 5.28 10.65 -24.85
C GLY A 513 4.70 11.86 -24.11
N ARG A 514 4.82 11.89 -22.77
CA ARG A 514 4.42 13.01 -21.92
C ARG A 514 5.31 14.26 -22.00
N LYS A 515 6.45 14.20 -22.70
CA LYS A 515 7.41 15.31 -22.84
C LYS A 515 7.47 15.90 -24.26
N GLN A 516 6.71 15.34 -25.20
CA GLN A 516 6.77 15.75 -26.62
C GLN A 516 5.52 16.49 -27.11
N ASP A 517 4.49 16.60 -26.28
CA ASP A 517 3.37 17.54 -26.40
C ASP A 517 3.45 18.53 -25.24
#